data_AF-A0A183NP43-F1
#
_entry.id   AF-A0A183NP43-F1
#
_cell.length_a   1.000
_cell.length_b   1.000
_cell.length_c   1.000
_cell.angle_alpha   90.00
_cell.angle_beta   90.00
_cell.angle_gamma   90.00
#
_symmetry.space_group_name_H-M   'P 1'
#
loop_
_entity.id
_entity.type
_entity.pdbx_description
1 polymer ?
#
loop_
_entity_poly.entity_id
_entity_poly.type
_entity_poly.pdbx_seq_one_letter_code
_entity_poly.pdbx_strand_id
1 'polypeptide(L)' 'MFRLKCAFQVYDWGKVGVNSEVYKLLSQTQELDNLKPYAELWMGTHVSGPSFMMDSPSISLDSYISRNPHCLG' A
#
# COMPACT_ATOMS: atom_id res chain seq x y z
N MET A 1 -11.30 13.41 -1.29
CA MET A 1 -10.64 12.33 -0.51
C MET A 1 -10.47 11.14 -1.44
N PHE A 2 -9.28 10.54 -1.47
CA PHE A 2 -8.97 9.41 -2.36
C PHE A 2 -8.52 8.20 -1.54
N ARG A 3 -8.96 6.99 -1.92
CA ARG A 3 -8.47 5.75 -1.32
C ARG A 3 -7.17 5.34 -2.01
N LEU A 4 -6.21 4.84 -1.24
CA LEU A 4 -4.92 4.41 -1.78
C LEU A 4 -4.85 2.89 -1.91
N LYS A 5 -4.22 2.44 -2.99
CA LYS A 5 -3.63 1.10 -3.12
C LYS A 5 -2.16 1.21 -2.76
N CYS A 6 -1.79 0.58 -1.66
CA CYS A 6 -0.48 0.72 -1.03
C CYS A 6 0.43 -0.45 -1.39
N ALA A 7 1.73 -0.20 -1.42
CA ALA A 7 2.73 -1.26 -1.54
C ALA A 7 2.84 -2.04 -0.23
N PHE A 8 3.25 -3.31 -0.32
CA PHE A 8 3.45 -4.17 0.84
C PHE A 8 4.64 -5.08 0.64
N GLN A 9 5.25 -5.51 1.73
CA GLN A 9 6.44 -6.36 1.72
C GLN A 9 6.19 -7.68 2.43
N VAL A 10 6.69 -8.76 1.84
CA VAL A 10 6.54 -10.14 2.33
C VAL A 10 7.84 -10.67 2.94
N TYR A 11 8.51 -9.86 3.74
CA TYR A 11 9.77 -10.23 4.37
C TYR A 11 9.59 -11.35 5.39
N ASP A 12 10.62 -12.18 5.54
CA ASP A 12 10.60 -13.41 6.35
C ASP A 12 10.25 -13.18 7.83
N TRP A 13 10.52 -11.99 8.35
CA TRP A 13 10.19 -11.62 9.73
C TRP A 13 8.71 -11.21 9.93
N GLY A 14 7.93 -11.11 8.85
CA GLY A 14 6.52 -10.78 8.89
C GLY A 14 5.65 -11.88 9.50
N LYS A 15 4.49 -11.51 10.05
CA LYS A 15 3.50 -12.51 10.51
C LYS A 15 2.86 -13.19 9.30
N VAL A 16 2.55 -14.48 9.42
CA VAL A 16 2.00 -15.28 8.33
C VAL A 16 0.48 -15.11 8.23
N GLY A 17 0.01 -14.86 7.00
CA GLY A 17 -1.41 -14.88 6.64
C GLY A 17 -2.31 -14.06 7.56
N VAL A 18 -3.43 -14.65 7.97
CA VAL A 18 -4.46 -14.03 8.83
C VAL A 18 -3.94 -13.52 10.19
N ASN A 19 -2.76 -13.95 10.63
CA ASN A 19 -2.13 -13.44 11.85
C ASN A 19 -1.44 -12.08 11.65
N SER A 20 -1.23 -11.65 10.40
CA SER A 20 -0.71 -10.32 10.06
C SER A 20 -1.82 -9.31 9.88
N GLU A 21 -1.65 -8.13 10.48
CA GLU A 21 -2.57 -7.01 10.25
C GLU A 21 -2.43 -6.47 8.81
N VAL A 22 -1.22 -6.54 8.25
CA VAL A 22 -0.98 -6.17 6.84
C VAL A 22 -1.81 -7.08 5.92
N TYR A 23 -1.81 -8.40 6.15
CA TYR A 23 -2.65 -9.33 5.39
C TYR A 23 -4.13 -8.98 5.53
N LYS A 24 -4.63 -8.76 6.76
CA LYS A 24 -6.05 -8.45 6.99
C LYS A 24 -6.48 -7.19 6.23
N LEU A 25 -5.71 -6.11 6.31
CA LEU A 25 -6.02 -4.85 5.62
C LEU A 25 -6.05 -5.03 4.10
N LEU A 26 -5.06 -5.73 3.55
CA LEU A 26 -4.96 -5.95 2.10
C LEU A 26 -6.04 -6.90 1.59
N SER A 27 -6.38 -7.95 2.36
CA SER A 27 -7.36 -8.99 1.99
C SER A 27 -8.77 -8.44 1.77
N GLN A 28 -9.08 -7.26 2.30
CA GLN A 28 -10.35 -6.56 2.05
C GLN A 28 -10.46 -6.00 0.63
N THR A 29 -9.37 -5.93 -0.11
CA THR A 29 -9.29 -5.25 -1.42
C THR A 29 -8.65 -6.08 -2.53
N GLN A 30 -8.02 -7.20 -2.18
CA GLN A 30 -7.38 -8.10 -3.14
C GLN A 30 -7.20 -9.51 -2.55
N GLU A 31 -7.13 -10.51 -3.42
CA GLU A 31 -6.80 -11.88 -3.03
C GLU A 31 -5.33 -12.00 -2.64
N LEU A 32 -5.05 -12.75 -1.57
CA LEU A 32 -3.72 -12.91 -0.99
C LEU A 32 -3.45 -14.35 -0.57
N ASP A 33 -2.19 -14.75 -0.64
CA ASP A 33 -1.70 -16.04 -0.17
C ASP A 33 -1.59 -16.08 1.36
N ASN A 34 -2.44 -16.88 2.00
CA ASN A 34 -2.45 -17.08 3.46
C ASN A 34 -1.14 -17.69 4.00
N LEU A 35 -0.31 -18.32 3.17
CA LEU A 35 0.91 -19.00 3.64
C LEU A 35 2.15 -18.09 3.66
N LYS A 36 2.05 -16.86 3.13
CA LYS A 36 3.19 -15.93 3.11
C LYS A 36 3.28 -15.08 4.37
N PRO A 37 4.51 -14.67 4.78
CA PRO A 37 4.67 -13.62 5.77
C PRO A 37 4.33 -12.26 5.15
N TYR A 38 3.62 -11.41 5.89
CA TYR A 38 3.30 -10.03 5.51
C TYR A 38 3.85 -9.10 6.58
N ALA A 39 4.93 -8.41 6.25
CA ALA A 39 5.79 -7.69 7.17
C ALA A 39 5.43 -6.20 7.26
N GLU A 40 5.30 -5.54 6.10
CA GLU A 40 5.15 -4.09 6.03
C GLU A 40 4.04 -3.68 5.07
N LEU A 41 3.32 -2.63 5.43
CA LEU A 41 2.40 -1.89 4.56
C LEU A 41 2.93 -0.47 4.42
N TRP A 42 3.28 -0.06 3.20
CA TRP A 42 3.88 1.24 2.94
C TRP A 42 2.85 2.21 2.38
N MET A 43 2.61 3.29 3.12
CA MET A 43 1.67 4.35 2.78
C MET A 43 2.45 5.65 2.59
N GLY A 44 2.58 6.11 1.35
CA GLY A 44 3.30 7.34 1.07
C GLY A 44 3.85 7.43 -0.36
N THR A 45 4.85 8.29 -0.52
CA THR A 45 5.48 8.64 -1.80
C THR A 45 6.83 7.96 -2.01
N HIS A 46 7.20 6.99 -1.17
CA HIS A 46 8.51 6.34 -1.27
C HIS A 46 8.67 5.57 -2.59
N VAL A 47 9.75 5.84 -3.33
CA VAL A 47 9.98 5.32 -4.69
C VAL A 47 10.03 3.79 -4.77
N SER A 48 10.50 3.11 -3.72
CA SER A 48 10.60 1.64 -3.70
C SER A 48 9.27 0.94 -3.41
N GLY A 49 8.23 1.68 -3.01
CA GLY A 49 6.89 1.14 -2.77
C GLY A 49 5.85 2.24 -2.97
N PRO A 50 5.64 2.67 -4.22
CA PRO A 50 4.72 3.76 -4.50
C PRO A 50 3.29 3.38 -4.14
N SER A 51 2.58 4.32 -3.50
CA SER A 51 1.12 4.23 -3.34
C SER A 51 0.42 4.83 -4.55
N PHE A 52 -0.69 4.23 -4.96
CA PHE A 52 -1.50 4.67 -6.11
C PHE A 52 -2.93 4.99 -5.68
N MET A 53 -3.63 5.82 -6.45
CA MET A 53 -5.06 6.03 -6.26
C MET A 53 -5.82 4.74 -6.62
N MET A 54 -6.66 4.24 -5.73
CA MET A 54 -7.37 2.96 -5.92
C MET A 54 -8.29 3.00 -7.15
N ASP A 55 -9.01 4.10 -7.34
CA ASP A 55 -9.92 4.31 -8.48
C ASP A 55 -9.21 4.80 -9.75
N SER A 56 -7.90 5.08 -9.67
CA SER A 56 -7.09 5.58 -10.78
C SER A 56 -5.65 5.08 -10.66
N PRO A 57 -5.41 3.77 -10.87
CA PRO A 57 -4.14 3.11 -10.55
C PRO A 57 -2.95 3.57 -11.40
N SER A 58 -3.18 4.38 -12.45
CA SER A 58 -2.12 5.06 -13.21
C SER A 58 -1.57 6.31 -12.52
N ILE A 59 -2.22 6.77 -11.44
CA ILE A 59 -1.83 7.97 -10.70
C ILE A 59 -1.19 7.55 -9.37
N SER A 60 0.12 7.75 -9.25
CA SER A 60 0.82 7.61 -7.97
C SER A 60 0.52 8.80 -7.04
N LEU A 61 0.59 8.57 -5.73
CA LEU A 61 0.45 9.63 -4.73
C LEU A 61 1.54 10.69 -4.89
N ASP A 62 2.76 10.27 -5.22
CA ASP A 62 3.89 11.15 -5.50
C ASP A 62 3.61 12.11 -6.67
N SER A 63 3.15 11.58 -7.80
CA SER A 63 2.79 12.37 -8.99
C SER A 63 1.62 13.32 -8.70
N TYR A 64 0.64 12.85 -7.90
CA TYR A 64 -0.48 13.68 -7.49
C TYR A 64 -0.01 14.86 -6.63
N ILE A 65 0.80 14.62 -5.59
CA ILE A 65 1.31 15.68 -4.70
C ILE A 65 2.20 16.65 -5.49
N SER A 66 3.06 16.15 -6.37
CA SER A 66 3.94 16.99 -7.20
C SER A 66 3.16 17.96 -8.09
N ARG A 67 1.99 17.55 -8.58
CA ARG A 67 1.07 18.41 -9.36
C ARG A 67 0.18 19.30 -8.50
N ASN A 68 0.06 18.99 -7.21
CA ASN A 68 -0.83 19.64 -6.25
C ASN A 68 -0.07 20.00 -4.97
N PRO A 69 0.98 20.84 -5.02
CA PRO A 69 1.84 21.12 -3.87
C PRO A 69 1.08 21.77 -2.69
N HIS A 70 -0.04 22.43 -2.96
CA HIS A 70 -0.95 22.98 -1.94
C HIS A 70 -1.50 21.91 -0.96
N CYS A 71 -1.42 20.62 -1.31
CA CYS A 71 -1.80 19.53 -0.42
C CYS A 71 -0.82 19.33 0.75
N LEU A 72 0.37 19.93 0.70
CA LEU A 72 1.39 19.83 1.76
C LEU A 72 1.31 20.96 2.81
N GLY A 73 0.47 21.97 2.57
CA GLY A 73 0.40 23.19 3.39
C GLY A 73 1.13 24.35 2.71
#